data_AF-A0A941N6H3-F1
#
_entry.id   AF-A0A941N6H3-F1
#
_cell.length_a   1.000
_cell.length_b   1.000
_cell.length_c   1.000
_cell.angle_alpha   90.00
_cell.angle_beta   90.00
_cell.angle_gamma   90.00
#
_symmetry.space_group_name_H-M   'P 1'
#
loop_
_entity.id
_entity.type
_entity.pdbx_description
1 polymer ?
#
loop_
_entity_poly.entity_id
_entity_poly.type
_entity_poly.pdbx_seq_one_letter_code
_entity_poly.pdbx_strand_id
1 'polypeptide(L)'
;MRILCQQIARRANEEDQQLGKFFQARFKAVRLLDEQALLACAAYVDLNPIRAALAETLESSGLTSVQRRIQALQESPASTPADSSPPQVTESQADAPAGGQNLLPASEAQVTPDQFLAPVALDQRPDAELGPVLNKTGTRCSDKGFLQMSLGDYLQLLDWTGRQLAQGKKGRIPDTVGPILERLQLDHQGWCDMVAHFGRRLFVVAGAPTTIDGTTSRVHQHRYNVPSATRQFYREVESRKSPTA
;
A
#
# COMPACT_ATOMS: atom_id res chain seq x y z
N MET A 1 -13.46 -4.30 -13.87
CA MET A 1 -14.34 -3.92 -12.74
C MET A 1 -15.72 -4.53 -12.79
N ARG A 2 -16.45 -4.48 -13.92
CA ARG A 2 -17.82 -5.03 -13.99
C ARG A 2 -17.97 -6.47 -13.46
N ILE A 3 -17.09 -7.38 -13.86
CA ILE A 3 -17.14 -8.80 -13.44
C ILE A 3 -16.88 -8.95 -11.93
N LEU A 4 -15.86 -8.27 -11.40
CA LEU A 4 -15.55 -8.26 -9.97
C LEU A 4 -16.74 -7.75 -9.14
N CYS A 5 -17.29 -6.59 -9.50
CA CYS A 5 -18.44 -6.01 -8.82
C CYS A 5 -19.67 -6.91 -8.91
N GLN A 6 -19.92 -7.54 -10.06
CA GLN A 6 -21.06 -8.45 -10.20
C GLN A 6 -20.98 -9.64 -9.23
N GLN A 7 -19.80 -10.23 -9.06
CA GLN A 7 -19.62 -11.36 -8.13
C GLN A 7 -19.84 -10.94 -6.69
N ILE A 8 -19.28 -9.79 -6.28
CA ILE A 8 -19.48 -9.25 -4.93
C ILE A 8 -20.96 -8.92 -4.68
N ALA A 9 -21.61 -8.23 -5.62
CA ALA A 9 -23.01 -7.86 -5.51
C ALA A 9 -23.94 -9.07 -5.37
N ARG A 10 -23.66 -10.16 -6.10
CA ARG A 10 -24.44 -11.40 -5.99
C ARG A 10 -24.31 -12.03 -4.60
N ARG A 11 -23.08 -12.16 -4.09
CA ARG A 11 -22.81 -12.76 -2.77
C ARG A 11 -23.43 -11.94 -1.63
N ALA A 12 -23.26 -10.62 -1.65
CA ALA A 12 -23.80 -9.76 -0.60
C ALA A 12 -25.34 -9.72 -0.61
N ASN A 13 -25.96 -9.64 -1.79
CA ASN A 13 -27.43 -9.73 -1.90
C ASN A 13 -27.97 -11.08 -1.41
N GLU A 14 -27.24 -12.18 -1.66
CA GLU A 14 -27.61 -13.52 -1.18
C GLU A 14 -27.51 -13.61 0.35
N GLU A 15 -26.46 -13.05 0.94
CA GLU A 15 -26.25 -12.97 2.39
C GLU A 15 -27.34 -12.14 3.10
N ASP A 16 -27.70 -10.98 2.53
CA ASP A 16 -28.71 -10.07 3.09
C ASP A 16 -30.15 -10.42 2.69
N GLN A 17 -30.35 -11.50 1.91
CA GLN A 17 -31.64 -11.90 1.33
C GLN A 17 -32.34 -10.76 0.54
N GLN A 18 -31.57 -9.91 -0.12
CA GLN A 18 -32.06 -8.78 -0.90
C GLN A 18 -32.06 -9.07 -2.41
N LEU A 19 -32.94 -8.40 -3.14
CA LEU A 19 -32.95 -8.39 -4.60
C LEU A 19 -32.57 -7.02 -5.13
N GLY A 20 -31.92 -6.98 -6.30
CA GLY A 20 -31.67 -5.74 -7.03
C GLY A 20 -30.24 -5.20 -6.90
N LYS A 21 -30.10 -3.88 -6.92
CA LYS A 21 -28.83 -3.19 -7.12
C LYS A 21 -28.08 -3.01 -5.80
N PHE A 22 -26.98 -3.74 -5.63
CA PHE A 22 -26.12 -3.63 -4.45
C PHE A 22 -25.32 -2.31 -4.41
N PHE A 23 -24.66 -1.93 -5.51
CA PHE A 23 -23.79 -0.75 -5.55
C PHE A 23 -24.53 0.53 -5.96
N GLN A 24 -24.28 1.63 -5.26
CA GLN A 24 -24.88 2.94 -5.59
C GLN A 24 -24.38 3.50 -6.93
N ALA A 25 -23.11 3.29 -7.28
CA ALA A 25 -22.48 3.86 -8.47
C ALA A 25 -21.52 2.88 -9.19
N ARG A 26 -21.02 3.29 -10.36
CA ARG A 26 -19.96 2.57 -11.08
C ARG A 26 -18.60 2.89 -10.48
N PHE A 27 -17.79 1.86 -10.25
CA PHE A 27 -16.41 2.03 -9.84
C PHE A 27 -15.50 2.37 -11.01
N LYS A 28 -14.50 3.21 -10.74
CA LYS A 28 -13.45 3.61 -11.67
C LYS A 28 -12.12 3.07 -11.16
N ALA A 29 -11.21 2.77 -12.08
CA ALA A 29 -9.82 2.50 -11.76
C ALA A 29 -9.03 3.79 -12.00
N VAL A 30 -8.27 4.23 -11.01
CA VAL A 30 -7.36 5.37 -11.12
C VAL A 30 -6.00 4.83 -11.52
N ARG A 31 -5.38 5.39 -12.56
CA ARG A 31 -4.01 5.04 -12.92
C ARG A 31 -3.02 5.87 -12.10
N LEU A 32 -2.17 5.20 -11.34
CA LEU A 32 -1.09 5.83 -10.57
C LEU A 32 0.17 5.82 -11.44
N LEU A 33 0.74 7.00 -11.72
CA LEU A 33 1.84 7.14 -12.68
C LEU A 33 3.21 7.35 -12.04
N ASP A 34 3.24 7.80 -10.79
CA ASP A 34 4.48 8.06 -10.06
C ASP A 34 4.37 7.63 -8.60
N GLU A 35 5.50 7.73 -7.89
CA GLU A 35 5.60 7.33 -6.50
C GLU A 35 4.74 8.21 -5.58
N GLN A 36 4.64 9.51 -5.86
CA GLN A 36 3.80 10.42 -5.07
C GLN A 36 2.33 9.98 -5.08
N ALA A 37 1.79 9.70 -6.28
CA ALA A 37 0.44 9.21 -6.43
C ALA A 37 0.23 7.84 -5.78
N LEU A 38 1.23 6.96 -5.87
CA LEU A 38 1.18 5.64 -5.25
C LEU A 38 1.15 5.72 -3.72
N LEU A 39 2.04 6.51 -3.13
CA LEU A 39 2.11 6.74 -1.69
C LEU A 39 0.85 7.43 -1.16
N ALA A 40 0.39 8.48 -1.84
CA ALA A 40 -0.83 9.19 -1.46
C ALA A 40 -2.08 8.29 -1.57
N CYS A 41 -2.15 7.41 -2.57
CA CYS A 41 -3.22 6.43 -2.70
C CYS A 41 -3.22 5.44 -1.53
N ALA A 42 -2.05 4.87 -1.20
CA ALA A 42 -1.91 3.93 -0.10
C ALA A 42 -2.31 4.60 1.23
N ALA A 43 -1.78 5.79 1.51
CA ALA A 43 -2.13 6.56 2.70
C ALA A 43 -3.62 6.95 2.75
N TYR A 44 -4.20 7.34 1.62
CA TYR A 44 -5.64 7.61 1.53
C TYR A 44 -6.48 6.41 1.93
N VAL A 45 -6.12 5.21 1.43
CA VAL A 45 -6.85 3.98 1.72
C VAL A 45 -6.75 3.60 3.20
N ASP A 46 -5.53 3.56 3.74
CA ASP A 46 -5.29 3.14 5.12
C ASP A 46 -5.82 4.14 6.15
N LEU A 47 -5.88 5.44 5.82
CA LEU A 47 -6.46 6.47 6.69
C LEU A 47 -7.97 6.65 6.54
N ASN A 48 -8.65 5.90 5.66
CA ASN A 48 -10.09 6.06 5.44
C ASN A 48 -10.93 5.88 6.72
N PRO A 49 -10.72 4.84 7.56
CA PRO A 49 -11.50 4.70 8.80
C PRO A 49 -11.31 5.87 9.76
N ILE A 50 -10.09 6.39 9.87
CA ILE A 50 -9.79 7.56 10.71
C ILE A 50 -10.50 8.80 10.16
N ARG A 51 -10.41 9.03 8.84
CA ARG A 51 -11.10 10.13 8.16
C ARG A 51 -12.63 10.05 8.27
N ALA A 52 -13.17 8.84 8.35
CA ALA A 52 -14.59 8.58 8.54
C ALA A 52 -15.03 8.61 10.02
N ALA A 53 -14.11 8.90 10.96
CA ALA A 53 -14.34 8.85 12.40
C ALA A 53 -14.82 7.47 12.90
N LEU A 54 -14.43 6.40 12.21
CA LEU A 54 -14.68 5.00 12.59
C LEU A 54 -13.54 4.41 13.45
N ALA A 55 -12.39 5.09 13.49
CA ALA A 55 -11.20 4.70 14.24
C ALA A 55 -10.42 5.95 14.68
N GLU A 56 -9.76 5.90 15.83
CA GLU A 56 -8.92 7.00 16.33
C GLU A 56 -7.42 6.77 16.05
N THR A 57 -7.04 5.50 15.87
CA THR A 57 -5.65 5.04 15.74
C THR A 57 -5.54 4.04 14.58
N LEU A 58 -4.32 3.84 14.07
CA LEU A 58 -4.06 2.89 12.97
C LEU A 58 -4.38 1.44 13.40
N GLU A 59 -4.13 1.11 14.66
CA GLU A 59 -4.38 -0.19 15.29
C GLU A 59 -5.89 -0.50 15.36
N SER A 60 -6.69 0.52 15.70
CA SER A 60 -8.15 0.43 15.74
C SER A 60 -8.83 0.47 14.36
N SER A 61 -8.08 0.72 13.28
CA SER A 61 -8.63 0.83 11.93
C SER A 61 -9.00 -0.53 11.32
N GLY A 62 -10.17 -1.05 11.72
CA GLY A 62 -10.68 -2.35 11.30
C GLY A 62 -10.63 -2.60 9.78
N LEU A 63 -10.16 -3.79 9.39
CA LEU A 63 -10.17 -4.28 8.01
C LEU A 63 -9.31 -3.48 7.03
N THR A 64 -8.31 -2.74 7.50
CA THR A 64 -7.33 -2.03 6.66
C THR A 64 -6.06 -2.85 6.44
N SER A 65 -5.28 -2.46 5.42
CA SER A 65 -3.98 -3.10 5.18
C SER A 65 -2.97 -2.72 6.27
N VAL A 66 -3.00 -1.47 6.75
CA VAL A 66 -2.15 -1.01 7.84
C VAL A 66 -2.40 -1.77 9.14
N GLN A 67 -3.66 -2.03 9.51
CA GLN A 67 -3.97 -2.78 10.73
C GLN A 67 -3.37 -4.19 10.67
N ARG A 68 -3.53 -4.90 9.55
CA ARG A 68 -3.00 -6.26 9.38
C ARG A 68 -1.48 -6.30 9.50
N ARG A 69 -0.79 -5.30 8.94
CA ARG A 69 0.67 -5.17 9.06
C ARG A 69 1.10 -4.92 10.50
N ILE A 70 0.38 -4.06 11.24
CA ILE A 70 0.68 -3.81 12.65
C ILE A 70 0.47 -5.09 13.50
N GLN A 71 -0.61 -5.83 13.26
CA GLN A 71 -0.86 -7.11 13.93
C GLN A 71 0.28 -8.11 13.66
N ALA A 72 0.71 -8.24 12.40
CA ALA A 72 1.83 -9.12 12.05
C ALA A 72 3.15 -8.71 12.72
N LEU A 73 3.40 -7.41 12.89
CA LEU A 73 4.56 -6.92 13.64
C LEU A 73 4.49 -7.24 15.14
N GLN A 74 3.29 -7.24 15.73
CA GLN A 74 3.07 -7.57 17.13
C GLN A 74 3.17 -9.08 17.40
N GLU A 75 2.73 -9.90 16.43
CA GLU A 75 2.80 -11.37 16.50
C GLU A 75 4.18 -11.92 16.15
N SER A 76 5.02 -11.13 15.46
CA SER A 76 6.41 -11.49 15.19
C SER A 76 7.22 -11.43 16.49
N PRO A 77 7.73 -12.55 17.01
CA PRO A 77 8.54 -12.51 18.21
C PRO A 77 9.84 -11.75 17.90
N ALA A 78 10.00 -10.58 18.48
CA ALA A 78 11.30 -9.92 18.53
C ALA A 78 12.31 -10.90 19.16
N SER A 79 13.43 -11.09 18.47
CA SER A 79 14.60 -11.87 18.89
C SER A 79 14.95 -11.67 20.36
N THR A 80 14.70 -12.68 21.18
CA THR A 80 15.37 -12.86 22.47
C THR A 80 16.83 -13.23 22.20
N PRO A 81 17.84 -12.52 22.75
CA PRO A 81 19.22 -12.94 22.61
C PRO A 81 19.47 -14.10 23.58
N ALA A 82 19.47 -15.33 23.06
CA ALA A 82 19.77 -16.52 23.86
C ALA A 82 20.82 -17.37 23.12
N ASP A 83 22.05 -17.15 23.56
CA ASP A 83 23.01 -18.16 24.03
C ASP A 83 23.49 -19.27 23.08
N SER A 84 24.81 -19.37 23.09
CA SER A 84 25.67 -20.40 22.53
C SER A 84 25.27 -21.84 22.87
N SER A 85 25.13 -22.69 21.84
CA SER A 85 25.88 -23.96 21.68
C SER A 85 25.37 -24.78 20.47
N PRO A 86 26.25 -25.41 19.67
CA PRO A 86 25.85 -26.19 18.50
C PRO A 86 25.59 -27.66 18.84
N PRO A 87 24.59 -28.35 18.26
CA PRO A 87 24.54 -29.80 18.30
C PRO A 87 25.26 -30.42 17.09
N GLN A 88 25.94 -31.51 17.41
CA GLN A 88 26.78 -32.35 16.58
C GLN A 88 26.09 -32.92 15.34
N VAL A 89 26.91 -33.05 14.30
CA VAL A 89 26.78 -33.99 13.19
C VAL A 89 26.61 -35.43 13.68
N THR A 90 25.65 -36.17 13.13
CA THR A 90 25.76 -37.62 13.00
C THR A 90 25.09 -38.04 11.70
N GLU A 91 25.90 -38.54 10.78
CA GLU A 91 25.51 -39.20 9.54
C GLU A 91 24.83 -40.54 9.84
N SER A 92 23.84 -40.93 9.02
CA SER A 92 23.72 -42.31 8.53
C SER A 92 22.87 -42.38 7.26
N GLN A 93 23.43 -43.11 6.30
CA GLN A 93 23.01 -43.46 4.94
C GLN A 93 21.68 -44.23 4.90
N ALA A 94 20.76 -43.87 4.00
CA ALA A 94 20.50 -44.45 2.67
C ALA A 94 19.52 -45.64 2.69
N ASP A 95 18.35 -45.46 2.06
CA ASP A 95 17.92 -46.30 0.94
C ASP A 95 16.73 -45.68 0.20
N ALA A 96 16.73 -45.75 -1.13
CA ALA A 96 15.59 -45.42 -1.99
C ALA A 96 15.00 -46.73 -2.52
N PRO A 97 13.69 -46.81 -2.84
CA PRO A 97 13.36 -46.50 -4.24
C PRO A 97 12.02 -45.80 -4.47
N ALA A 98 12.03 -45.06 -5.58
CA ALA A 98 10.96 -44.65 -6.50
C ALA A 98 9.48 -44.93 -6.16
N GLY A 99 8.67 -43.86 -6.22
CA GLY A 99 7.28 -43.93 -6.68
C GLY A 99 6.29 -43.14 -5.83
N GLY A 100 5.91 -41.94 -6.31
CA GLY A 100 4.77 -41.19 -5.78
C GLY A 100 5.14 -39.77 -5.37
N GLN A 101 4.66 -38.79 -6.12
CA GLN A 101 4.72 -37.37 -5.77
C GLN A 101 3.80 -37.12 -4.56
N ASN A 102 4.29 -37.42 -3.36
CA ASN A 102 3.68 -36.89 -2.14
C ASN A 102 4.24 -35.49 -1.92
N LEU A 103 3.42 -34.48 -2.23
CA LEU A 103 3.51 -33.18 -1.58
C LEU A 103 3.54 -33.46 -0.08
N LEU A 104 4.70 -33.27 0.54
CA LEU A 104 4.85 -33.23 1.99
C LEU A 104 3.87 -32.17 2.53
N PRO A 105 3.17 -32.42 3.65
CA PRO A 105 2.34 -31.41 4.26
C PRO A 105 3.26 -30.24 4.63
N ALA A 106 2.95 -29.05 4.11
CA ALA A 106 3.59 -27.83 4.57
C ALA A 106 3.53 -27.83 6.09
N SER A 107 4.69 -27.80 6.76
CA SER A 107 4.73 -27.56 8.20
C SER A 107 3.85 -26.35 8.48
N GLU A 108 3.10 -26.35 9.57
CA GLU A 108 2.25 -25.25 10.04
C GLU A 108 3.06 -23.96 10.23
N ALA A 109 3.48 -23.36 9.12
CA ALA A 109 4.16 -22.08 9.08
C ALA A 109 3.11 -21.08 9.54
N GLN A 110 3.40 -20.47 10.68
CA GLN A 110 2.53 -19.53 11.35
C GLN A 110 2.05 -18.48 10.35
N VAL A 111 0.76 -18.55 10.00
CA VAL A 111 0.14 -17.70 8.99
C VAL A 111 0.08 -16.28 9.52
N THR A 112 0.92 -15.38 9.00
CA THR A 112 0.88 -13.98 9.42
C THR A 112 -0.37 -13.30 8.87
N PRO A 113 -1.02 -12.40 9.62
CA PRO A 113 -2.22 -11.68 9.18
C PRO A 113 -2.04 -10.87 7.90
N ASP A 114 -0.81 -10.51 7.55
CA ASP A 114 -0.46 -9.68 6.40
C ASP A 114 0.17 -10.47 5.23
N GLN A 115 0.26 -11.81 5.31
CA GLN A 115 0.97 -12.63 4.31
C GLN A 115 0.51 -12.46 2.86
N PHE A 116 -0.75 -12.03 2.67
CA PHE A 116 -1.38 -11.80 1.37
C PHE A 116 -1.15 -10.38 0.83
N LEU A 117 -0.64 -9.47 1.65
CA LEU A 117 -0.33 -8.11 1.27
C LEU A 117 1.05 -8.05 0.59
N ALA A 118 1.18 -7.19 -0.41
CA ALA A 118 2.48 -6.88 -0.99
C ALA A 118 3.37 -6.19 0.07
N PRO A 119 4.68 -6.46 0.12
CA PRO A 119 5.59 -5.72 1.01
C PRO A 119 5.54 -4.21 0.74
N VAL A 120 5.71 -3.38 1.76
CA VAL A 120 5.79 -1.92 1.53
C VAL A 120 7.12 -1.58 0.88
N ALA A 121 8.22 -2.04 1.48
CA ALA A 121 9.57 -1.74 1.04
C ALA A 121 9.86 -2.39 -0.31
N LEU A 122 10.14 -1.56 -1.31
CA LEU A 122 10.67 -1.97 -2.59
C LEU A 122 12.16 -2.28 -2.44
N ASP A 123 12.60 -3.45 -2.93
CA ASP A 123 14.01 -3.78 -3.05
C ASP A 123 14.63 -2.93 -4.17
N GLN A 124 15.60 -2.10 -3.80
CA GLN A 124 16.26 -1.13 -4.70
C GLN A 124 17.67 -1.56 -5.09
N ARG A 125 18.10 -2.76 -4.72
CA ARG A 125 19.45 -3.19 -5.06
C ARG A 125 19.61 -3.20 -6.60
N PRO A 126 20.76 -2.74 -7.14
CA PRO A 126 20.96 -2.66 -8.60
C PRO A 126 20.84 -4.01 -9.33
N ASP A 127 21.08 -5.10 -8.61
CA ASP A 127 20.95 -6.50 -9.04
C ASP A 127 19.55 -7.09 -8.79
N ALA A 128 18.62 -6.31 -8.22
CA ALA A 128 17.26 -6.78 -7.99
C ALA A 128 16.54 -7.06 -9.32
N GLU A 129 15.80 -8.17 -9.37
CA GLU A 129 15.14 -8.62 -10.59
C GLU A 129 14.15 -7.59 -11.15
N LEU A 130 14.33 -7.27 -12.44
CA LEU A 130 13.40 -6.45 -13.21
C LEU A 130 12.12 -7.24 -13.49
N GLY A 131 11.12 -7.06 -12.64
CA GLY A 131 9.81 -7.68 -12.85
C GLY A 131 9.15 -8.05 -11.52
N PRO A 132 7.98 -8.73 -11.56
CA PRO A 132 7.39 -9.32 -10.36
C PRO A 132 8.31 -10.42 -9.80
N VAL A 133 8.37 -10.54 -8.48
CA VAL A 133 9.12 -11.61 -7.79
C VAL A 133 8.11 -12.61 -7.28
N LEU A 134 8.06 -13.81 -7.84
CA LEU A 134 7.03 -14.80 -7.48
C LEU A 134 7.13 -15.22 -6.01
N ASN A 135 6.02 -15.15 -5.31
CA ASN A 135 5.91 -15.61 -3.94
C ASN A 135 5.82 -17.15 -3.90
N LYS A 136 6.72 -17.78 -3.15
CA LYS A 136 6.82 -19.24 -3.06
C LYS A 136 5.67 -19.89 -2.27
N THR A 137 5.05 -19.15 -1.35
CA THR A 137 3.98 -19.66 -0.49
C THR A 137 2.60 -19.61 -1.15
N GLY A 138 2.46 -18.97 -2.32
CA GLY A 138 1.19 -18.80 -3.03
C GLY A 138 0.20 -17.87 -2.33
N THR A 139 0.63 -17.14 -1.30
CA THR A 139 -0.24 -16.25 -0.50
C THR A 139 -0.48 -14.91 -1.17
N ARG A 140 0.41 -14.51 -2.09
CA ARG A 140 0.33 -13.29 -2.89
C ARG A 140 0.95 -13.49 -4.26
N CYS A 141 0.66 -12.59 -5.21
CA CYS A 141 1.19 -12.72 -6.58
C CYS A 141 2.67 -12.32 -6.71
N SER A 142 3.18 -11.45 -5.83
CA SER A 142 4.55 -10.94 -5.90
C SER A 142 5.08 -10.52 -4.54
N ASP A 143 6.34 -10.85 -4.27
CA ASP A 143 7.16 -10.41 -3.13
C ASP A 143 7.83 -9.05 -3.38
N LYS A 144 7.69 -8.51 -4.59
CA LYS A 144 8.13 -7.14 -4.87
C LYS A 144 7.30 -6.14 -4.11
N GLY A 145 7.95 -5.29 -3.32
CA GLY A 145 7.30 -4.18 -2.66
C GLY A 145 6.93 -3.04 -3.62
N PHE A 146 6.36 -1.95 -3.09
CA PHE A 146 5.77 -0.91 -3.92
C PHE A 146 6.21 0.53 -3.57
N LEU A 147 6.89 0.77 -2.45
CA LEU A 147 7.37 2.10 -2.06
C LEU A 147 8.86 2.12 -1.77
N GLN A 148 9.51 3.24 -2.08
CA GLN A 148 10.92 3.47 -1.76
C GLN A 148 11.09 3.96 -0.31
N MET A 149 10.60 3.17 0.64
CA MET A 149 10.74 3.42 2.08
C MET A 149 10.53 2.13 2.88
N SER A 150 11.00 2.10 4.13
CA SER A 150 10.72 0.98 5.02
C SER A 150 9.25 0.94 5.45
N LEU A 151 8.80 -0.20 5.98
CA LEU A 151 7.48 -0.28 6.62
C LEU A 151 7.38 0.67 7.82
N GLY A 152 8.46 0.80 8.61
CA GLY A 152 8.48 1.68 9.78
C GLY A 152 8.31 3.16 9.41
N ASP A 153 8.99 3.60 8.35
CA ASP A 153 8.87 4.96 7.82
C ASP A 153 7.45 5.22 7.30
N TYR A 154 6.88 4.24 6.60
CA TYR A 154 5.50 4.31 6.13
C TYR A 154 4.50 4.45 7.29
N LEU A 155 4.65 3.66 8.36
CA LEU A 155 3.79 3.74 9.55
C LEU A 155 3.92 5.09 10.25
N GLN A 156 5.14 5.63 10.38
CA GLN A 156 5.36 6.96 10.96
C GLN A 156 4.73 8.08 10.12
N LEU A 157 4.84 7.98 8.79
CA LEU A 157 4.17 8.89 7.87
C LEU A 157 2.65 8.81 8.03
N LEU A 158 2.08 7.60 8.13
CA LEU A 158 0.64 7.40 8.32
C LEU A 158 0.15 7.96 9.65
N ASP A 159 0.81 7.66 10.76
CA ASP A 159 0.43 8.15 12.09
C ASP A 159 0.47 9.68 12.13
N TRP A 160 1.57 10.27 11.66
CA TRP A 160 1.67 11.73 11.57
C TRP A 160 0.55 12.30 10.69
N THR A 161 0.32 11.76 9.50
CA THR A 161 -0.72 12.23 8.57
C THR A 161 -2.13 12.09 9.18
N GLY A 162 -2.41 10.96 9.83
CA GLY A 162 -3.68 10.71 10.51
C GLY A 162 -3.96 11.75 11.59
N ARG A 163 -2.96 12.11 12.40
CA ARG A 163 -3.08 13.17 13.42
C ARG A 163 -3.35 14.54 12.80
N GLN A 164 -2.68 14.89 11.69
CA GLN A 164 -2.94 16.14 10.98
C GLN A 164 -4.40 16.22 10.49
N LEU A 165 -4.92 15.11 9.94
CA LEU A 165 -6.28 15.05 9.39
C LEU A 165 -7.36 15.01 10.47
N ALA A 166 -7.12 14.34 11.60
CA ALA A 166 -8.09 14.20 12.69
C ALA A 166 -8.17 15.46 13.56
N GLN A 167 -7.03 16.06 13.91
CA GLN A 167 -6.99 17.16 14.88
C GLN A 167 -7.02 18.55 14.23
N GLY A 168 -6.90 18.63 12.89
CA GLY A 168 -6.81 19.90 12.15
C GLY A 168 -5.63 20.79 12.57
N LYS A 169 -4.70 20.26 13.38
CA LYS A 169 -3.57 20.98 13.95
C LYS A 169 -2.30 20.57 13.25
N LYS A 170 -1.51 21.58 12.84
CA LYS A 170 -0.16 21.45 12.28
C LYS A 170 0.83 20.99 13.35
N GLY A 171 0.82 19.71 13.69
CA GLY A 171 1.77 19.12 14.64
C GLY A 171 3.21 19.12 14.11
N ARG A 172 4.20 19.05 15.00
CA ARG A 172 5.63 18.89 14.64
C ARG A 172 5.79 17.63 13.80
N ILE A 173 6.65 17.73 12.79
CA ILE A 173 6.91 16.66 11.83
C ILE A 173 8.00 15.77 12.41
N PRO A 174 7.80 14.44 12.40
CA PRO A 174 8.85 13.50 12.79
C PRO A 174 10.08 13.67 11.89
N ASP A 175 11.25 13.52 12.47
CA ASP A 175 12.53 13.67 11.75
C ASP A 175 12.68 12.66 10.59
N THR A 176 11.92 11.56 10.63
CA THR A 176 11.83 10.53 9.57
C THR A 176 10.95 10.93 8.39
N VAL A 177 9.90 11.73 8.62
CA VAL A 177 8.91 12.08 7.60
C VAL A 177 9.42 13.18 6.66
N GLY A 178 10.16 14.16 7.21
CA GLY A 178 10.73 15.26 6.43
C GLY A 178 11.52 14.81 5.21
N PRO A 179 12.56 13.95 5.37
CA PRO A 179 13.37 13.45 4.25
C PRO A 179 12.57 12.72 3.18
N ILE A 180 11.50 12.00 3.55
CA ILE A 180 10.64 11.29 2.59
C ILE A 180 9.88 12.29 1.72
N LEU A 181 9.31 13.33 2.34
CA LEU A 181 8.56 14.36 1.61
C LEU A 181 9.49 15.22 0.73
N GLU A 182 10.69 15.54 1.22
CA GLU A 182 11.72 16.24 0.44
C GLU A 182 12.13 15.44 -0.81
N ARG A 183 12.41 14.14 -0.65
CA ARG A 183 12.74 13.22 -1.76
C ARG A 183 11.62 13.17 -2.79
N LEU A 184 10.38 13.10 -2.32
CA LEU A 184 9.20 13.10 -3.17
C LEU A 184 8.90 14.48 -3.74
N GLN A 185 9.65 15.51 -3.37
CA GLN A 185 9.37 16.90 -3.69
C GLN A 185 7.92 17.22 -3.31
N LEU A 186 7.58 17.14 -2.03
CA LEU A 186 6.28 17.54 -1.50
C LEU A 186 6.52 18.37 -0.25
N ASP A 187 5.80 19.50 -0.15
CA ASP A 187 5.71 20.22 1.12
C ASP A 187 4.68 19.53 2.02
N HIS A 188 4.74 19.85 3.31
CA HIS A 188 3.89 19.21 4.32
C HIS A 188 2.40 19.45 4.05
N GLN A 189 2.04 20.67 3.67
CA GLN A 189 0.66 21.02 3.39
C GLN A 189 0.18 20.35 2.09
N GLY A 190 1.00 20.38 1.03
CA GLY A 190 0.67 19.71 -0.23
C GLY A 190 0.49 18.20 -0.08
N TRP A 191 1.30 17.54 0.75
CA TRP A 191 1.10 16.13 1.11
C TRP A 191 -0.26 15.90 1.80
N CYS A 192 -0.56 16.64 2.88
CA CYS A 192 -1.83 16.49 3.59
C CYS A 192 -3.04 16.77 2.68
N ASP A 193 -2.97 17.81 1.84
CA ASP A 193 -4.01 18.15 0.88
C ASP A 193 -4.16 17.03 -0.18
N MET A 194 -3.06 16.43 -0.63
CA MET A 194 -3.05 15.33 -1.60
C MET A 194 -3.76 14.10 -1.04
N VAL A 195 -3.42 13.69 0.19
CA VAL A 195 -4.05 12.56 0.87
C VAL A 195 -5.52 12.86 1.16
N ALA A 196 -5.84 14.02 1.75
CA ALA A 196 -7.22 14.36 2.13
C ALA A 196 -8.19 14.38 0.95
N HIS A 197 -7.70 14.77 -0.24
CA HIS A 197 -8.51 14.98 -1.42
C HIS A 197 -8.26 13.99 -2.56
N PHE A 198 -7.47 12.94 -2.34
CA PHE A 198 -7.10 11.95 -3.36
C PHE A 198 -8.32 11.45 -4.15
N GLY A 199 -9.31 10.90 -3.44
CA GLY A 199 -10.53 10.36 -4.04
C GLY A 199 -11.48 11.40 -4.69
N ARG A 200 -11.28 12.70 -4.44
CA ARG A 200 -12.09 13.80 -5.02
C ARG A 200 -11.38 14.59 -6.11
N ARG A 201 -10.07 14.48 -6.26
CA ARG A 201 -9.28 15.26 -7.23
C ARG A 201 -8.57 14.38 -8.26
N LEU A 202 -8.40 13.09 -8.00
CA LEU A 202 -7.60 12.17 -8.83
C LEU A 202 -8.44 10.97 -9.32
N PHE A 203 -9.47 11.23 -10.13
CA PHE A 203 -10.48 10.21 -10.50
C PHE A 203 -10.13 9.29 -11.67
N VAL A 204 -9.16 9.66 -12.51
CA VAL A 204 -8.83 8.94 -13.75
C VAL A 204 -7.35 8.61 -13.80
N VAL A 205 -6.52 9.59 -13.49
CA VAL A 205 -5.08 9.49 -13.43
C VAL A 205 -4.57 10.30 -12.25
N ALA A 206 -3.52 9.79 -11.60
CA ALA A 206 -2.84 10.42 -10.49
C ALA A 206 -1.34 10.44 -10.77
N GLY A 207 -0.74 11.61 -10.65
CA GLY A 207 0.68 11.86 -10.81
C GLY A 207 0.95 13.33 -11.13
N ALA A 208 2.21 13.73 -11.08
CA ALA A 208 2.66 15.06 -11.44
C ALA A 208 2.23 15.41 -12.88
N PRO A 209 1.90 16.69 -13.17
CA PRO A 209 1.41 17.09 -14.49
C PRO A 209 2.36 16.71 -15.63
N THR A 210 3.66 16.84 -15.41
CA THR A 210 4.71 16.46 -16.37
C THR A 210 4.68 14.97 -16.69
N THR A 211 4.54 14.11 -15.68
CA THR A 211 4.38 12.66 -15.83
C THR A 211 3.11 12.31 -16.59
N ILE A 212 2.00 12.99 -16.29
CA ILE A 212 0.72 12.76 -16.97
C ILE A 212 0.81 13.17 -18.44
N ASP A 213 1.37 14.35 -18.74
CA ASP A 213 1.44 14.88 -20.10
C ASP A 213 2.38 14.05 -20.99
N GLY A 214 3.41 13.42 -20.40
CA GLY A 214 4.28 12.44 -21.06
C GLY A 214 3.68 11.04 -21.25
N THR A 215 2.54 10.74 -20.62
CA THR A 215 1.93 9.41 -20.66
C THR A 215 0.68 9.38 -21.55
N THR A 216 0.66 8.46 -22.52
CA THR A 216 -0.54 8.19 -23.34
C THR A 216 -1.29 6.95 -22.86
N SER A 217 -2.61 6.93 -23.06
CA SER A 217 -3.41 5.73 -22.82
C SER A 217 -2.96 4.60 -23.75
N ARG A 218 -2.62 3.43 -23.20
CA ARG A 218 -2.20 2.28 -24.01
C ARG A 218 -3.33 1.73 -24.91
N VAL A 219 -4.59 1.98 -24.55
CA VAL A 219 -5.75 1.44 -25.25
C VAL A 219 -6.22 2.37 -26.37
N HIS A 220 -6.23 3.68 -26.12
CA HIS A 220 -6.79 4.67 -27.03
C HIS A 220 -5.75 5.61 -27.64
N GLN A 221 -4.47 5.51 -27.24
CA GLN A 221 -3.36 6.39 -27.64
C GLN A 221 -3.59 7.89 -27.42
N HIS A 222 -4.67 8.28 -26.73
CA HIS A 222 -4.94 9.66 -26.36
C HIS A 222 -4.24 10.03 -25.05
N ARG A 223 -3.91 11.32 -24.92
CA ARG A 223 -3.46 11.92 -23.66
C ARG A 223 -4.58 11.86 -22.62
N TYR A 224 -4.22 11.72 -21.36
CA TYR A 224 -5.18 11.81 -20.27
C TYR A 224 -5.71 13.24 -20.15
N ASN A 225 -7.04 13.41 -20.21
CA ASN A 225 -7.65 14.68 -19.89
C ASN A 225 -7.69 14.84 -18.36
N VAL A 226 -6.88 15.76 -17.86
CA VAL A 226 -6.79 16.10 -16.43
C VAL A 226 -7.67 17.32 -16.18
N PRO A 227 -8.66 17.25 -15.26
CA PRO A 227 -9.48 18.39 -14.90
C PRO A 227 -8.64 19.60 -14.48
N SER A 228 -9.12 20.80 -14.80
CA SER A 228 -8.44 22.06 -14.45
C SER A 228 -8.15 22.17 -12.95
N ALA A 229 -9.09 21.75 -12.11
CA ALA A 229 -8.93 21.72 -10.65
C ALA A 229 -7.77 20.83 -10.19
N THR A 230 -7.55 19.68 -10.84
CA THR A 230 -6.42 18.79 -10.55
C THR A 230 -5.11 19.45 -10.96
N ARG A 231 -5.05 20.09 -12.13
CA ARG A 231 -3.85 20.83 -12.57
C ARG A 231 -3.55 22.03 -11.69
N GLN A 232 -4.58 22.71 -11.18
CA GLN A 232 -4.42 23.82 -10.24
C GLN A 232 -3.87 23.32 -8.90
N PHE A 233 -4.39 22.20 -8.39
CA PHE A 233 -3.88 21.59 -7.18
C PHE A 233 -2.36 21.29 -7.28
N TYR A 234 -1.90 20.62 -8.34
CA TYR A 234 -0.47 20.38 -8.50
C TYR A 234 0.34 21.68 -8.63
N ARG A 235 -0.19 22.71 -9.31
CA ARG A 235 0.46 24.04 -9.37
C ARG A 235 0.57 24.71 -8.01
N GLU A 236 -0.44 24.56 -7.14
CA GLU A 236 -0.41 25.09 -5.77
C GLU A 236 0.59 24.33 -4.88
N VAL A 237 0.69 23.02 -5.04
CA VAL A 237 1.69 22.21 -4.35
C VAL A 237 3.10 22.58 -4.83
N GLU A 238 3.30 22.78 -6.13
CA GLU A 238 4.58 23.21 -6.70
C GLU A 238 4.95 24.64 -6.30
N SER A 239 4.01 25.59 -6.25
CA SER A 239 4.31 26.98 -5.89
C SER A 239 4.71 27.13 -4.42
N ARG A 240 4.20 26.28 -3.53
CA ARG A 240 4.57 26.23 -2.11
C ARG A 240 5.99 25.71 -1.87
N LYS A 241 6.60 25.03 -2.86
CA LYS A 241 8.00 24.60 -2.80
C LYS A 241 9.01 25.71 -3.00
N SER A 242 8.59 26.88 -3.46
CA SER A 242 9.48 28.01 -3.68
C SER A 242 9.49 28.91 -2.45
N PRO A 243 10.35 28.68 -1.44
CA PRO A 243 10.74 29.77 -0.58
C PRO A 243 11.54 30.75 -1.44
N THR A 244 11.17 32.02 -1.32
CA THR A 244 11.90 33.21 -1.74
C THR A 244 13.42 33.00 -1.65
N ALA A 245 14.12 33.35 -2.74
CA ALA A 245 15.58 33.50 -2.79
C ALA A 245 16.09 34.48 -1.72
#